data_AF-D7FTA5-F1
#
_entry.id   AF-D7FTA5-F1
#
_cell.length_a   1.000
_cell.length_b   1.000
_cell.length_c   1.000
_cell.angle_alpha   90.00
_cell.angle_beta   90.00
_cell.angle_gamma   90.00
#
_symmetry.space_group_name_H-M   'P 1'
#
loop_
_entity.id
_entity.type
_entity.pdbx_description
1 polymer ?
#
loop_
_entity_poly.entity_id
_entity_poly.type
_entity_poly.pdbx_seq_one_letter_code
_entity_poly.pdbx_strand_id
1 'polypeptide(L)'
;MGFSSYPSLGFLQDLEDKRRDEEDERSRKKDEAKIKKMMKANLPQQILAINATNDPIPIRRRTELSLPAPQVSDGELEELVKMGAQAQAHAAGGSTSALLGDYSEAMPTPTPMRTPATPVGEDVVMQEARNLAVLSSGQTPLLGGESPHLQEGTGFGGSAPRQNRMTTPSAMGAGGGGGGGGGGGAGGMGGSTPVPGTPSTLGLNDDASMASMSPMGSVSSFGGGPVGSKEERARERRKKEELRAKLSGLPAPQYEYELVAPDVMEEADGAPLREEDAADRDARLLAEQAAREEAEFRKRSQAVRRDLPRPGVSV
;
A
#
# COMPACT_ATOMS: atom_id res chain seq x y z
N MET A 1 -19.32 81.42 50.99
CA MET A 1 -19.73 80.78 49.72
C MET A 1 -18.75 79.65 49.45
N GLY A 2 -19.10 78.41 49.80
CA GLY A 2 -18.26 77.24 49.53
C GLY A 2 -18.71 76.55 48.25
N PHE A 3 -17.88 76.58 47.22
CA PHE A 3 -18.13 75.82 45.99
C PHE A 3 -17.74 74.36 46.23
N SER A 4 -18.74 73.49 46.31
CA SER A 4 -18.56 72.04 46.34
C SER A 4 -18.09 71.56 44.96
N SER A 5 -16.80 71.23 44.87
CA SER A 5 -16.19 70.57 43.71
C SER A 5 -16.61 69.10 43.67
N TYR A 6 -17.58 68.75 42.84
CA TYR A 6 -17.92 67.36 42.56
C TYR A 6 -16.89 66.75 41.58
N PRO A 7 -16.40 65.52 41.83
CA PRO A 7 -15.53 64.83 40.88
C PRO A 7 -16.28 64.54 39.58
N SER A 8 -15.62 64.74 38.44
CA SER A 8 -16.19 64.51 37.11
C SER A 8 -16.49 63.02 36.89
N LEU A 9 -17.62 62.72 36.23
CA LEU A 9 -18.09 61.36 35.90
C LEU A 9 -17.02 60.44 35.27
N GLY A 10 -16.07 60.99 34.49
CA GLY A 10 -14.97 60.20 33.92
C GLY A 10 -13.96 59.69 34.97
N PHE A 11 -13.74 60.44 36.06
CA PHE A 11 -12.81 60.05 37.13
C PHE A 11 -13.37 58.89 37.97
N LEU A 12 -14.71 58.83 38.10
CA LEU A 12 -15.39 57.74 38.78
C LEU A 12 -15.32 56.44 37.95
N GLN A 13 -15.35 56.56 36.63
CA GLN A 13 -15.29 55.44 35.69
C GLN A 13 -13.88 54.86 35.54
N ASP A 14 -12.84 55.64 35.81
CA ASP A 14 -11.44 55.17 35.90
C ASP A 14 -11.11 54.53 37.26
N LEU A 15 -11.91 54.81 38.30
CA LEU A 15 -11.82 54.22 39.64
C LEU A 15 -12.67 52.95 39.78
N GLU A 16 -13.76 52.83 39.02
CA GLU A 16 -14.55 51.62 38.88
C GLU A 16 -13.79 50.65 37.93
N ASP A 17 -13.49 49.45 38.41
CA ASP A 17 -12.88 48.39 37.61
C ASP A 17 -13.69 48.21 36.31
N LYS A 18 -13.00 48.09 35.16
CA LYS A 18 -13.66 48.01 33.84
C LYS A 18 -14.70 46.90 33.86
N ARG A 19 -15.90 47.20 33.37
CA ARG A 19 -16.98 46.22 33.29
C ARG A 19 -16.48 45.00 32.51
N ARG A 20 -16.66 43.80 33.09
CA ARG A 20 -16.24 42.52 32.48
C ARG A 20 -16.72 42.40 31.03
N ASP A 21 -17.92 42.88 30.74
CA ASP A 21 -18.51 42.88 29.40
C ASP A 21 -17.65 43.65 28.36
N GLU A 22 -17.06 44.79 28.75
CA GLU A 22 -16.21 45.59 27.86
C GLU A 22 -14.84 44.94 27.63
N GLU A 23 -14.31 44.24 28.64
CA GLU A 23 -13.07 43.49 28.52
C GLU A 23 -13.24 42.24 27.64
N ASP A 24 -14.36 41.54 27.79
CA ASP A 24 -14.73 40.37 26.97
C ASP A 24 -14.96 40.73 25.51
N GLU A 25 -15.59 41.88 25.21
CA GLU A 25 -15.69 42.35 23.84
C GLU A 25 -14.33 42.73 23.26
N ARG A 26 -13.45 43.30 24.08
CA ARG A 26 -12.11 43.71 23.65
C ARG A 26 -11.21 42.50 23.41
N SER A 27 -11.33 41.43 24.18
CA SER A 27 -10.62 40.17 23.96
C SER A 27 -11.10 39.49 22.67
N ARG A 28 -12.42 39.40 22.45
CA ARG A 28 -13.01 38.89 21.20
C ARG A 28 -12.53 39.65 19.96
N LYS A 29 -12.57 40.99 19.99
CA LYS A 29 -12.07 41.84 18.89
C LYS A 29 -10.58 41.63 18.62
N LYS A 30 -9.76 41.44 19.67
CA LYS A 30 -8.32 41.13 19.51
C LYS A 30 -8.12 39.77 18.87
N ASP A 31 -8.90 38.76 19.24
CA ASP A 31 -8.75 37.40 18.73
C ASP A 31 -9.24 37.30 17.28
N GLU A 32 -10.34 37.96 16.92
CA GLU A 32 -10.76 38.10 15.52
C GLU A 32 -9.69 38.78 14.65
N ALA A 33 -9.04 39.82 15.18
CA ALA A 33 -7.98 40.51 14.46
C ALA A 33 -6.74 39.62 14.27
N LYS A 34 -6.36 38.82 15.28
CA LYS A 34 -5.29 37.83 15.17
C LYS A 34 -5.63 36.75 14.15
N ILE A 35 -6.85 36.22 14.18
CA ILE A 35 -7.32 35.21 13.22
C ILE A 35 -7.30 35.78 11.81
N LYS A 36 -7.83 36.99 11.58
CA LYS A 36 -7.78 37.66 10.27
C LYS A 36 -6.34 37.89 9.79
N LYS A 37 -5.41 38.22 10.68
CA LYS A 37 -3.99 38.39 10.35
C LYS A 37 -3.33 37.06 9.98
N MET A 38 -3.59 36.00 10.75
CA MET A 38 -3.12 34.63 10.48
C MET A 38 -3.66 34.12 9.15
N MET A 39 -4.95 34.28 8.89
CA MET A 39 -5.58 33.93 7.62
C MET A 39 -4.95 34.68 6.46
N LYS A 40 -4.75 36.00 6.56
CA LYS A 40 -4.10 36.79 5.50
C LYS A 40 -2.64 36.39 5.27
N ALA A 41 -1.90 36.05 6.32
CA ALA A 41 -0.50 35.60 6.20
C ALA A 41 -0.39 34.19 5.59
N ASN A 42 -1.34 33.31 5.88
CA ASN A 42 -1.37 31.93 5.40
C ASN A 42 -2.07 31.78 4.04
N LEU A 43 -2.92 32.73 3.64
CA LEU A 43 -3.60 32.75 2.34
C LEU A 43 -2.66 32.60 1.13
N PRO A 44 -1.51 33.30 1.03
CA PRO A 44 -0.58 33.08 -0.09
C PRO A 44 -0.01 31.66 -0.11
N GLN A 45 0.27 31.05 1.05
CA GLN A 45 0.72 29.66 1.12
C GLN A 45 -0.39 28.69 0.69
N GLN A 46 -1.64 28.97 1.06
CA GLN A 46 -2.79 28.17 0.66
C GLN A 46 -3.07 28.27 -0.84
N ILE A 47 -2.93 29.46 -1.44
CA ILE A 47 -3.05 29.66 -2.90
C ILE A 47 -1.94 28.89 -3.64
N LEU A 48 -0.70 28.91 -3.15
CA LEU A 48 0.39 28.14 -3.73
C LEU A 48 0.14 26.62 -3.64
N ALA A 49 -0.39 26.14 -2.52
CA ALA A 49 -0.77 24.74 -2.36
C ALA A 49 -1.92 24.34 -3.31
N ILE A 50 -2.93 25.19 -3.49
CA ILE A 50 -4.03 24.97 -4.44
C ILE A 50 -3.51 24.97 -5.88
N ASN A 51 -2.59 25.88 -6.23
CA ASN A 51 -2.01 25.89 -7.57
C ASN A 51 -1.13 24.66 -7.80
N ALA A 52 -0.36 24.21 -6.80
CA ALA A 52 0.47 23.01 -6.91
C ALA A 52 -0.36 21.74 -7.15
N THR A 53 -1.55 21.62 -6.55
CA THR A 53 -2.45 20.47 -6.77
C THR A 53 -3.26 20.58 -8.06
N ASN A 54 -3.51 21.79 -8.54
CA ASN A 54 -4.29 22.05 -9.75
C ASN A 54 -3.41 22.28 -11.01
N ASP A 55 -2.09 22.32 -10.89
CA ASP A 55 -1.17 22.47 -12.01
C ASP A 55 -1.21 21.20 -12.89
N PRO A 56 -1.70 21.27 -14.15
CA PRO A 56 -1.80 20.11 -15.05
C PRO A 56 -0.47 19.79 -15.77
N ILE A 57 0.62 20.45 -15.38
CA ILE A 57 1.95 20.33 -15.98
C ILE A 57 2.63 18.96 -15.73
N PRO A 58 2.53 18.30 -14.55
CA PRO A 58 3.12 16.98 -14.35
C PRO A 58 2.39 15.88 -15.13
N ILE A 59 1.10 16.06 -15.44
CA ILE A 59 0.29 15.12 -16.26
C ILE A 59 0.77 15.09 -17.73
N ARG A 60 1.49 16.10 -18.19
CA ARG A 60 2.00 16.20 -19.57
C ARG A 60 3.42 15.66 -19.78
N ARG A 61 4.06 15.06 -18.77
CA ARG A 61 5.30 14.30 -19.00
C ARG A 61 4.95 12.97 -19.64
N ARG A 62 4.82 13.01 -20.96
CA ARG A 62 4.60 11.84 -21.82
C ARG A 62 5.72 10.84 -21.53
N THR A 63 5.36 9.67 -21.02
CA THR A 63 6.27 8.53 -20.96
C THR A 63 6.66 8.18 -22.39
N GLU A 64 7.95 7.95 -22.63
CA GLU A 64 8.41 7.53 -23.95
C GLU A 64 7.76 6.18 -24.28
N LEU A 65 7.08 6.17 -25.42
CA LEU A 65 6.27 5.05 -25.87
C LEU A 65 7.21 3.90 -26.27
N SER A 66 7.45 2.97 -25.34
CA SER A 66 8.19 1.73 -25.58
C SER A 66 7.33 0.73 -26.36
N LEU A 67 7.12 0.99 -27.65
CA LEU A 67 6.52 0.00 -28.52
C LEU A 67 7.50 -1.16 -28.76
N PRO A 68 6.98 -2.40 -28.87
CA PRO A 68 7.76 -3.51 -29.40
C PRO A 68 8.36 -3.13 -30.75
N ALA A 69 9.60 -3.57 -31.00
CA ALA A 69 10.24 -3.37 -32.29
C ALA A 69 9.31 -3.88 -33.41
N PRO A 70 9.22 -3.15 -34.55
CA PRO A 70 8.40 -3.59 -35.67
C PRO A 70 8.84 -4.99 -36.07
N GLN A 71 7.87 -5.91 -36.09
CA GLN A 71 8.14 -7.33 -36.41
C GLN A 71 8.36 -7.56 -37.91
N VAL A 72 8.17 -6.52 -38.73
CA VAL A 72 8.29 -6.57 -40.18
C VAL A 72 9.45 -5.66 -40.59
N SER A 73 10.37 -6.21 -41.36
CA SER A 73 11.50 -5.49 -41.95
C SER A 73 11.07 -4.71 -43.20
N ASP A 74 11.80 -3.64 -43.53
CA ASP A 74 11.49 -2.81 -44.70
C ASP A 74 11.53 -3.63 -46.03
N GLY A 75 12.35 -4.68 -46.10
CA GLY A 75 12.40 -5.58 -47.25
C GLY A 75 11.14 -6.43 -47.41
N GLU A 76 10.54 -6.89 -46.31
CA GLU A 76 9.26 -7.61 -46.34
C GLU A 76 8.11 -6.66 -46.71
N LEU A 77 8.19 -5.38 -46.31
CA LEU A 77 7.24 -4.35 -46.76
C LEU A 77 7.35 -4.10 -48.27
N GLU A 78 8.55 -4.04 -48.83
CA GLU A 78 8.74 -3.92 -50.28
C GLU A 78 8.21 -5.13 -51.04
N GLU A 79 8.41 -6.34 -50.52
CA GLU A 79 7.86 -7.57 -51.08
C GLU A 79 6.33 -7.61 -51.00
N LEU A 80 5.75 -7.19 -49.87
CA LEU A 80 4.30 -7.08 -49.69
C LEU A 80 3.69 -6.01 -50.60
N VAL A 81 4.36 -4.87 -50.81
CA VAL A 81 3.91 -3.83 -51.74
C VAL A 81 3.98 -4.34 -53.18
N LYS A 82 5.05 -5.07 -53.53
CA LYS A 82 5.19 -5.67 -54.86
C LYS A 82 4.15 -6.77 -55.11
N MET A 83 3.92 -7.64 -54.13
CA MET A 83 2.90 -8.68 -54.17
C MET A 83 1.49 -8.05 -54.18
N GLY A 84 1.25 -6.99 -53.42
CA GLY A 84 0.00 -6.24 -53.41
C GLY A 84 -0.28 -5.53 -54.73
N ALA A 85 0.74 -4.93 -55.35
CA ALA A 85 0.65 -4.35 -56.69
C ALA A 85 0.40 -5.41 -57.77
N GLN A 86 1.02 -6.59 -57.65
CA GLN A 86 0.72 -7.75 -58.50
C GLN A 86 -0.71 -8.24 -58.27
N ALA A 87 -1.17 -8.39 -57.02
CA ALA A 87 -2.53 -8.79 -56.69
C ALA A 87 -3.57 -7.78 -57.22
N GLN A 88 -3.27 -6.48 -57.17
CA GLN A 88 -4.13 -5.42 -57.72
C GLN A 88 -4.13 -5.40 -59.26
N ALA A 89 -3.01 -5.75 -59.90
CA ALA A 89 -2.95 -5.99 -61.35
C ALA A 89 -3.70 -7.26 -61.76
N HIS A 90 -3.68 -8.31 -60.93
CA HIS A 90 -4.45 -9.55 -61.12
C HIS A 90 -5.95 -9.34 -60.87
N ALA A 91 -6.35 -8.40 -60.02
CA ALA A 91 -7.76 -8.02 -59.84
C ALA A 91 -8.35 -7.29 -61.06
N ALA A 92 -7.50 -6.66 -61.89
CA ALA A 92 -7.91 -5.97 -63.13
C ALA A 92 -7.87 -6.87 -64.38
N GLY A 93 -7.32 -8.09 -64.28
CA GLY A 93 -7.14 -9.01 -65.41
C GLY A 93 -7.56 -10.44 -65.08
N GLY A 94 -8.80 -10.80 -65.45
CA GLY A 94 -9.28 -12.17 -65.67
C GLY A 94 -9.14 -13.14 -64.48
N SER A 95 -10.26 -13.53 -63.88
CA SER A 95 -10.38 -14.38 -62.67
C SER A 95 -9.84 -15.82 -62.77
N THR A 96 -9.00 -16.14 -63.76
CA THR A 96 -8.48 -17.49 -64.02
C THR A 96 -6.97 -17.62 -63.87
N SER A 97 -6.21 -16.52 -63.71
CA SER A 97 -4.75 -16.63 -63.49
C SER A 97 -4.36 -16.92 -62.03
N ALA A 98 -5.24 -16.64 -61.06
CA ALA A 98 -5.00 -16.90 -59.63
C ALA A 98 -5.04 -18.40 -59.26
N LEU A 99 -5.57 -19.25 -60.16
CA LEU A 99 -5.64 -20.70 -59.97
C LEU A 99 -4.42 -21.45 -60.54
N LEU A 100 -3.49 -20.73 -61.18
CA LEU A 100 -2.23 -21.27 -61.71
C LEU A 100 -1.03 -20.88 -60.83
N GLY A 101 -1.26 -20.71 -59.52
CA GLY A 101 -0.18 -20.67 -58.53
C GLY A 101 0.38 -22.08 -58.33
N ASP A 102 1.69 -22.20 -58.27
CA ASP A 102 2.45 -23.43 -58.10
C ASP A 102 1.83 -24.39 -57.07
N TYR A 103 1.39 -25.57 -57.53
CA TYR A 103 0.85 -26.66 -56.71
C TYR A 103 1.92 -27.47 -55.97
N SER A 104 3.17 -27.00 -55.89
CA SER A 104 4.26 -27.78 -55.30
C SER A 104 4.44 -27.63 -53.79
N GLU A 105 3.71 -26.73 -53.12
CA GLU A 105 3.84 -26.52 -51.66
C GLU A 105 2.48 -26.41 -50.96
N ALA A 106 1.59 -27.37 -51.21
CA ALA A 106 0.44 -27.60 -50.33
C ALA A 106 0.85 -28.44 -49.11
N MET A 107 1.76 -27.92 -48.29
CA MET A 107 1.91 -28.38 -46.90
C MET A 107 1.00 -27.49 -46.04
N PRO A 108 -0.03 -28.03 -45.38
CA PRO A 108 -0.85 -27.24 -44.48
C PRO A 108 0.03 -26.80 -43.31
N THR A 109 0.48 -25.56 -43.33
CA THR A 109 1.09 -24.92 -42.17
C THR A 109 0.09 -25.01 -41.01
N PRO A 110 0.48 -25.55 -39.84
CA PRO A 110 -0.42 -25.64 -38.71
C PRO A 110 -0.81 -24.22 -38.29
N THR A 111 -2.07 -23.85 -38.52
CA THR A 111 -2.64 -22.65 -37.92
C THR A 111 -2.48 -22.76 -36.41
N PRO A 112 -1.88 -21.78 -35.71
CA PRO A 112 -1.75 -21.86 -34.27
C PRO A 112 -3.15 -21.98 -33.67
N MET A 113 -3.38 -23.06 -32.92
CA MET A 113 -4.59 -23.25 -32.13
C MET A 113 -4.82 -21.98 -31.30
N ARG A 114 -5.79 -21.17 -31.71
CA ARG A 114 -6.16 -19.94 -31.00
C ARG A 114 -6.60 -20.35 -29.60
N THR A 115 -5.87 -19.90 -28.59
CA THR A 115 -6.31 -19.96 -27.19
C THR A 115 -7.66 -19.24 -27.10
N PRO A 116 -8.71 -19.85 -26.51
CA PRO A 116 -9.95 -19.14 -26.26
C PRO A 116 -9.61 -17.94 -25.37
N ALA A 117 -9.79 -16.72 -25.91
CA ALA A 117 -9.66 -15.51 -25.14
C ALA A 117 -10.68 -15.57 -24.00
N THR A 118 -10.24 -15.36 -22.77
CA THR A 118 -11.14 -15.25 -21.63
C THR A 118 -12.14 -14.12 -21.91
N PRO A 119 -13.45 -14.31 -21.66
CA PRO A 119 -14.40 -13.21 -21.77
C PRO A 119 -13.91 -12.06 -20.90
N VAL A 120 -13.88 -10.85 -21.47
CA VAL A 120 -13.53 -9.64 -20.73
C VAL A 120 -14.56 -9.52 -19.61
N GLY A 121 -14.16 -9.87 -18.39
CA GLY A 121 -15.00 -9.66 -17.21
C GLY A 121 -15.26 -8.17 -17.05
N GLU A 122 -16.44 -7.81 -16.57
CA GLU A 122 -16.73 -6.44 -16.17
C GLU A 122 -15.69 -5.99 -15.12
N ASP A 123 -15.23 -4.74 -15.24
CA ASP A 123 -14.24 -4.19 -14.32
C ASP A 123 -14.86 -3.98 -12.93
N VAL A 124 -14.54 -4.92 -12.04
CA VAL A 124 -15.01 -4.98 -10.66
C VAL A 124 -14.72 -3.67 -9.92
N VAL A 125 -13.57 -3.03 -10.19
CA VAL A 125 -13.16 -1.78 -9.52
C VAL A 125 -14.03 -0.62 -9.98
N MET A 126 -14.31 -0.55 -11.28
CA MET A 126 -15.16 0.49 -11.85
C MET A 126 -16.61 0.36 -11.38
N GLN A 127 -17.12 -0.87 -11.26
CA GLN A 127 -18.46 -1.12 -10.75
C GLN A 127 -18.57 -0.74 -9.26
N GLU A 128 -17.55 -1.05 -8.46
CA GLU A 128 -17.55 -0.68 -7.04
C GLU A 128 -17.42 0.84 -6.84
N ALA A 129 -16.62 1.53 -7.66
CA ALA A 129 -16.54 2.98 -7.63
C ALA A 129 -17.92 3.64 -7.90
N ARG A 130 -18.73 3.05 -8.79
CA ARG A 130 -20.12 3.50 -9.00
C ARG A 130 -21.00 3.24 -7.77
N ASN A 131 -20.90 2.06 -7.16
CA ASN A 131 -21.62 1.73 -5.92
C ASN A 131 -21.27 2.73 -4.79
N LEU A 132 -19.98 3.07 -4.63
CA LEU A 132 -19.52 4.06 -3.64
C LEU A 132 -20.06 5.46 -3.95
N ALA A 133 -19.99 5.92 -5.21
CA ALA A 133 -20.53 7.21 -5.60
C ALA A 133 -22.04 7.33 -5.28
N VAL A 134 -22.79 6.27 -5.55
CA VAL A 134 -24.23 6.18 -5.22
C VAL A 134 -24.45 6.22 -3.70
N LEU A 135 -23.65 5.50 -2.90
CA LEU A 135 -23.73 5.54 -1.43
C LEU A 135 -23.34 6.90 -0.84
N SER A 136 -22.33 7.55 -1.41
CA SER A 136 -21.83 8.84 -0.94
C SER A 136 -22.80 9.99 -1.22
N SER A 137 -23.60 9.87 -2.26
CA SER A 137 -24.59 10.87 -2.67
C SER A 137 -26.00 10.58 -2.13
N GLY A 138 -26.28 9.33 -1.73
CA GLY A 138 -27.56 8.90 -1.19
C GLY A 138 -27.78 9.35 0.26
N GLN A 139 -29.03 9.67 0.61
CA GLN A 139 -29.39 9.91 2.01
C GLN A 139 -29.28 8.61 2.81
N THR A 140 -28.71 8.68 4.01
CA THR A 140 -28.54 7.49 4.84
C THR A 140 -29.91 7.01 5.35
N PRO A 141 -30.12 5.69 5.46
CA PRO A 141 -31.40 5.11 5.88
C PRO A 141 -31.82 5.52 7.30
N LEU A 142 -30.88 6.00 8.12
CA LEU A 142 -31.17 6.53 9.47
C LEU A 142 -32.03 7.80 9.43
N LEU A 143 -31.98 8.56 8.33
CA LEU A 143 -32.81 9.75 8.12
C LEU A 143 -34.20 9.40 7.54
N GLY A 144 -34.48 8.12 7.27
CA GLY A 144 -35.79 7.66 6.77
C GLY A 144 -35.94 7.69 5.24
N GLY A 145 -34.84 7.72 4.49
CA GLY A 145 -34.83 7.60 3.03
C GLY A 145 -34.82 6.15 2.53
N GLU A 146 -35.19 5.95 1.26
CA GLU A 146 -35.05 4.67 0.55
C GLU A 146 -33.56 4.40 0.25
N SER A 147 -33.09 3.18 0.53
CA SER A 147 -31.71 2.78 0.26
C SER A 147 -31.45 2.70 -1.25
N PRO A 148 -30.33 3.24 -1.75
CA PRO A 148 -30.02 3.15 -3.18
C PRO A 148 -29.76 1.71 -3.62
N HIS A 149 -30.15 1.37 -4.85
CA HIS A 149 -29.90 0.06 -5.45
C HIS A 149 -28.43 -0.08 -5.87
N LEU A 150 -27.72 -1.03 -5.27
CA LEU A 150 -26.30 -1.32 -5.53
C LEU A 150 -26.17 -2.52 -6.46
N GLN A 151 -25.17 -2.49 -7.35
CA GLN A 151 -24.95 -3.61 -8.25
C GLN A 151 -24.12 -4.69 -7.55
N GLU A 152 -24.71 -5.88 -7.41
CA GLU A 152 -24.11 -7.02 -6.73
C GLU A 152 -23.01 -7.70 -7.56
N GLY A 153 -22.15 -8.49 -6.90
CA GLY A 153 -21.12 -9.31 -7.57
C GLY A 153 -19.70 -8.73 -7.58
N THR A 154 -19.48 -7.53 -7.02
CA THR A 154 -18.15 -6.91 -6.95
C THR A 154 -17.23 -7.54 -5.90
N GLY A 155 -17.76 -8.37 -5.00
CA GLY A 155 -16.97 -9.03 -3.94
C GLY A 155 -16.59 -8.12 -2.75
N PHE A 156 -17.09 -6.88 -2.72
CA PHE A 156 -16.85 -5.87 -1.68
C PHE A 156 -18.00 -5.72 -0.67
N GLY A 157 -18.97 -6.64 -0.64
CA GLY A 157 -20.12 -6.57 0.28
C GLY A 157 -19.82 -6.84 1.76
N GLY A 158 -18.56 -7.00 2.16
CA GLY A 158 -18.15 -7.31 3.54
C GLY A 158 -16.80 -6.68 3.90
N SER A 159 -16.42 -6.77 5.18
CA SER A 159 -15.20 -6.15 5.71
C SER A 159 -13.90 -6.65 5.07
N ALA A 160 -13.91 -7.84 4.47
CA ALA A 160 -12.79 -8.38 3.71
C ALA A 160 -13.21 -8.58 2.24
N PRO A 161 -12.47 -8.00 1.27
CA PRO A 161 -12.77 -8.20 -0.15
C PRO A 161 -12.55 -9.66 -0.54
N ARG A 162 -13.50 -10.23 -1.28
CA ARG A 162 -13.35 -11.58 -1.84
C ARG A 162 -12.42 -11.52 -3.06
N GLN A 163 -11.29 -12.21 -2.99
CA GLN A 163 -10.36 -12.30 -4.10
C GLN A 163 -10.94 -13.19 -5.21
N ASN A 164 -11.32 -12.59 -6.34
CA ASN A 164 -11.69 -13.34 -7.52
C ASN A 164 -10.42 -13.79 -8.26
N ARG A 165 -9.84 -14.92 -7.84
CA ARG A 165 -8.66 -15.50 -8.50
C ARG A 165 -9.10 -16.11 -9.82
N MET A 166 -8.86 -15.41 -10.93
CA MET A 166 -9.04 -15.99 -12.26
C MET A 166 -8.06 -17.16 -12.43
N THR A 167 -8.57 -18.38 -12.36
CA THR A 167 -7.81 -19.60 -12.64
C THR A 167 -7.64 -19.68 -14.14
N THR A 168 -6.41 -19.50 -14.64
CA THR A 168 -6.06 -19.78 -16.03
C THR A 168 -6.37 -21.26 -16.32
N PRO A 169 -7.34 -21.60 -17.19
CA PRO A 169 -7.60 -23.00 -17.51
C PRO A 169 -6.41 -23.53 -18.31
N SER A 170 -5.61 -24.39 -17.69
CA SER A 170 -4.49 -25.05 -18.35
C SER A 170 -5.00 -25.89 -19.52
N ALA A 171 -4.48 -25.65 -20.73
CA ALA A 171 -4.88 -26.34 -21.96
C ALA A 171 -4.51 -27.85 -22.02
N MET A 172 -3.84 -28.39 -21.00
CA MET A 172 -3.29 -29.75 -21.00
C MET A 172 -4.23 -30.80 -20.39
N GLY A 173 -5.41 -30.41 -19.90
CA GLY A 173 -6.40 -31.31 -19.28
C GLY A 173 -7.66 -31.60 -20.13
N ALA A 174 -7.81 -30.97 -21.30
CA ALA A 174 -9.04 -31.03 -22.10
C ALA A 174 -9.06 -32.15 -23.16
N GLY A 175 -8.31 -33.24 -22.94
CA GLY A 175 -8.21 -34.36 -23.88
C GLY A 175 -8.23 -35.70 -23.17
N GLY A 176 -9.39 -36.12 -22.66
CA GLY A 176 -9.51 -37.44 -22.04
C GLY A 176 -10.90 -37.67 -21.42
N GLY A 177 -11.89 -37.97 -22.26
CA GLY A 177 -13.24 -38.25 -21.77
C GLY A 177 -14.21 -38.64 -22.85
N GLY A 178 -13.87 -39.66 -23.65
CA GLY A 178 -14.77 -40.27 -24.62
C GLY A 178 -14.85 -41.77 -24.44
N GLY A 179 -15.98 -42.23 -23.87
CA GLY A 179 -16.58 -43.54 -24.19
C GLY A 179 -16.33 -44.71 -23.22
N GLY A 180 -17.43 -45.30 -22.72
CA GLY A 180 -17.47 -46.70 -22.28
C GLY A 180 -18.15 -46.92 -20.93
N GLY A 181 -19.45 -47.28 -20.95
CA GLY A 181 -20.18 -47.70 -19.75
C GLY A 181 -19.85 -49.13 -19.28
N GLY A 182 -20.32 -49.46 -18.08
CA GLY A 182 -20.29 -50.81 -17.51
C GLY A 182 -20.22 -50.76 -15.99
N GLY A 183 -21.23 -51.34 -15.31
CA GLY A 183 -21.47 -51.16 -13.88
C GLY A 183 -20.80 -52.16 -12.94
N GLY A 184 -21.08 -51.96 -11.64
CA GLY A 184 -21.01 -53.00 -10.60
C GLY A 184 -19.93 -52.79 -9.53
N GLY A 185 -20.38 -52.63 -8.28
CA GLY A 185 -19.75 -53.31 -7.13
C GLY A 185 -18.80 -52.53 -6.21
N ALA A 186 -19.36 -52.11 -5.07
CA ALA A 186 -18.83 -52.16 -3.69
C ALA A 186 -17.39 -51.66 -3.33
N GLY A 187 -17.37 -50.67 -2.42
CA GLY A 187 -16.49 -50.64 -1.25
C GLY A 187 -15.17 -49.86 -1.38
N GLY A 188 -15.03 -48.75 -0.65
CA GLY A 188 -13.72 -48.10 -0.45
C GLY A 188 -13.78 -46.68 0.12
N MET A 189 -13.27 -46.54 1.34
CA MET A 189 -13.10 -45.33 2.15
C MET A 189 -12.63 -44.04 1.43
N GLY A 190 -13.17 -42.90 1.90
CA GLY A 190 -12.39 -41.71 2.26
C GLY A 190 -11.66 -40.96 1.15
N GLY A 191 -12.31 -39.91 0.62
CA GLY A 191 -11.71 -38.99 -0.35
C GLY A 191 -10.48 -38.26 0.22
N SER A 192 -9.31 -38.60 -0.31
CA SER A 192 -8.13 -37.73 -0.32
C SER A 192 -8.06 -37.08 -1.69
N THR A 193 -8.22 -35.77 -1.74
CA THR A 193 -7.96 -34.96 -2.93
C THR A 193 -6.46 -35.04 -3.26
N PRO A 194 -6.04 -35.47 -4.47
CA PRO A 194 -4.66 -35.36 -4.87
C PRO A 194 -4.36 -33.89 -5.12
N VAL A 195 -3.47 -33.31 -4.33
CA VAL A 195 -2.89 -31.98 -4.59
C VAL A 195 -2.08 -32.09 -5.89
N PRO A 196 -2.40 -31.34 -6.96
CA PRO A 196 -1.57 -31.35 -8.16
C PRO A 196 -0.26 -30.62 -7.84
N GLY A 197 0.81 -31.39 -7.66
CA GLY A 197 2.16 -30.88 -7.53
C GLY A 197 2.56 -30.13 -8.80
N THR A 198 2.96 -28.87 -8.64
CA THR A 198 3.73 -28.15 -9.65
C THR A 198 5.04 -28.91 -9.90
N PRO A 199 5.47 -29.21 -11.14
CA PRO A 199 6.82 -29.68 -11.38
C PRO A 199 7.79 -28.51 -11.17
N SER A 200 8.20 -28.28 -9.92
CA SER A 200 9.29 -27.36 -9.61
C SER A 200 10.60 -28.04 -9.99
N THR A 201 11.27 -27.50 -11.01
CA THR A 201 12.61 -27.87 -11.48
C THR A 201 13.74 -27.44 -10.55
N LEU A 202 13.46 -27.33 -9.26
CA LEU A 202 14.41 -26.97 -8.21
C LEU A 202 14.20 -27.94 -7.06
N GLY A 203 15.10 -28.91 -6.93
CA GLY A 203 15.08 -30.00 -5.95
C GLY A 203 15.21 -29.51 -4.51
N LEU A 204 14.17 -28.90 -3.97
CA LEU A 204 14.10 -28.38 -2.60
C LEU A 204 13.39 -29.35 -1.63
N ASN A 205 12.90 -30.50 -2.10
CA ASN A 205 12.16 -31.46 -1.26
C ASN A 205 12.91 -32.76 -0.95
N ASP A 206 14.19 -32.89 -1.33
CA ASP A 206 15.01 -34.07 -1.03
C ASP A 206 15.67 -34.03 0.38
N ASP A 207 14.94 -33.55 1.40
CA ASP A 207 15.42 -33.65 2.79
C ASP A 207 14.43 -34.46 3.63
N ALA A 208 14.55 -35.78 3.52
CA ALA A 208 13.85 -36.80 4.30
C ALA A 208 14.30 -36.84 5.78
N SER A 209 14.58 -35.69 6.39
CA SER A 209 14.99 -35.57 7.80
C SER A 209 13.92 -34.95 8.71
N MET A 210 12.79 -34.47 8.18
CA MET A 210 11.74 -33.81 8.98
C MET A 210 10.51 -34.70 9.29
N ALA A 211 10.58 -36.01 9.08
CA ALA A 211 9.46 -36.94 9.31
C ALA A 211 9.36 -37.52 10.75
N SER A 212 10.07 -36.95 11.75
CA SER A 212 10.06 -37.48 13.12
C SER A 212 9.39 -36.60 14.18
N MET A 213 8.66 -35.55 13.82
CA MET A 213 7.93 -34.72 14.79
C MET A 213 6.43 -34.88 14.64
N SER A 214 5.91 -36.00 15.16
CA SER A 214 4.51 -36.10 15.57
C SER A 214 4.26 -35.15 16.75
N PRO A 215 3.10 -34.45 16.81
CA PRO A 215 2.76 -33.61 17.93
C PRO A 215 2.01 -34.45 18.97
N MET A 216 2.52 -34.52 20.21
CA MET A 216 1.76 -34.62 21.48
C MET A 216 2.59 -35.29 22.59
N GLY A 217 2.79 -34.55 23.68
CA GLY A 217 2.84 -35.13 25.03
C GLY A 217 4.21 -35.31 25.68
N SER A 218 4.29 -34.81 26.93
CA SER A 218 5.13 -35.27 28.04
C SER A 218 6.41 -34.47 28.37
N VAL A 219 6.19 -33.53 29.30
CA VAL A 219 6.93 -33.25 30.55
C VAL A 219 8.42 -33.62 30.68
N SER A 220 9.16 -32.63 31.20
CA SER A 220 10.42 -32.70 31.97
C SER A 220 11.71 -33.14 31.27
N SER A 221 12.63 -32.19 31.08
CA SER A 221 13.98 -32.34 31.65
C SER A 221 14.67 -30.98 31.81
N PHE A 222 14.83 -30.57 33.06
CA PHE A 222 15.66 -29.46 33.48
C PHE A 222 17.10 -29.98 33.61
N GLY A 223 18.03 -29.42 32.84
CA GLY A 223 19.48 -29.49 33.10
C GLY A 223 20.28 -30.52 32.30
N GLY A 224 21.23 -30.04 31.48
CA GLY A 224 22.38 -30.85 31.04
C GLY A 224 23.02 -30.54 29.68
N GLY A 225 23.71 -29.40 29.54
CA GLY A 225 24.91 -29.25 28.69
C GLY A 225 24.77 -29.24 27.14
N PRO A 226 25.52 -28.37 26.40
CA PRO A 226 25.36 -28.20 24.96
C PRO A 226 26.26 -29.14 24.14
N VAL A 227 25.91 -30.42 24.04
CA VAL A 227 26.59 -31.38 23.16
C VAL A 227 25.92 -31.42 21.79
N GLY A 228 26.55 -30.75 20.82
CA GLY A 228 26.08 -30.57 19.43
C GLY A 228 26.42 -29.17 18.89
N SER A 229 26.55 -28.19 19.79
CA SER A 229 26.50 -26.78 19.39
C SER A 229 27.77 -26.18 18.79
N LYS A 230 28.99 -26.68 19.09
CA LYS A 230 30.22 -25.93 18.73
C LYS A 230 30.58 -26.08 17.25
N GLU A 231 30.48 -27.28 16.71
CA GLU A 231 30.78 -27.53 15.30
C GLU A 231 29.64 -27.07 14.40
N GLU A 232 28.40 -27.21 14.85
CA GLU A 232 27.23 -26.64 14.19
C GLU A 232 27.30 -25.10 14.15
N ARG A 233 27.64 -24.43 15.27
CA ARG A 233 27.92 -22.99 15.27
C ARG A 233 29.07 -22.59 14.35
N ALA A 234 30.12 -23.41 14.24
CA ALA A 234 31.22 -23.13 13.32
C ALA A 234 30.78 -23.23 11.85
N ARG A 235 29.92 -24.20 11.53
CA ARG A 235 29.32 -24.36 10.19
C ARG A 235 28.36 -23.21 9.86
N GLU A 236 27.54 -22.77 10.83
CA GLU A 236 26.68 -21.60 10.67
C GLU A 236 27.49 -20.31 10.44
N ARG A 237 28.61 -20.13 11.15
CA ARG A 237 29.49 -18.97 10.95
C ARG A 237 30.09 -18.94 9.56
N ARG A 238 30.58 -20.09 9.06
CA ARG A 238 31.09 -20.21 7.68
C ARG A 238 30.01 -19.91 6.64
N LYS A 239 28.80 -20.45 6.82
CA LYS A 239 27.64 -20.14 5.96
C LYS A 239 27.30 -18.64 5.97
N LYS A 240 27.33 -18.00 7.14
CA LYS A 240 27.11 -16.54 7.27
C LYS A 240 28.19 -15.71 6.61
N GLU A 241 29.46 -16.11 6.72
CA GLU A 241 30.59 -15.45 6.07
C GLU A 241 30.50 -15.57 4.54
N GLU A 242 30.14 -16.75 4.04
CA GLU A 242 29.91 -16.99 2.61
C GLU A 242 28.75 -16.15 2.05
N LEU A 243 27.62 -16.10 2.77
CA LEU A 243 26.48 -15.25 2.42
C LEU A 243 26.87 -13.77 2.44
N ARG A 244 27.63 -13.33 3.45
CA ARG A 244 28.09 -11.95 3.55
C ARG A 244 29.00 -11.57 2.39
N ALA A 245 29.92 -12.44 1.98
CA ALA A 245 30.78 -12.21 0.82
C ALA A 245 29.98 -12.08 -0.48
N LYS A 246 28.98 -12.97 -0.68
CA LYS A 246 28.07 -12.92 -1.83
C LYS A 246 27.22 -11.66 -1.85
N LEU A 247 26.69 -11.25 -0.69
CA LEU A 247 25.88 -10.02 -0.57
C LEU A 247 26.72 -8.75 -0.73
N SER A 248 27.98 -8.75 -0.28
CA SER A 248 28.88 -7.60 -0.46
C SER A 248 29.37 -7.40 -1.89
N GLY A 249 29.31 -8.45 -2.72
CA GLY A 249 29.65 -8.37 -4.14
C GLY A 249 28.50 -7.89 -5.03
N LEU A 250 27.31 -7.69 -4.44
CA LEU A 250 26.18 -7.15 -5.20
C LEU A 250 26.41 -5.64 -5.43
N PRO A 251 26.10 -5.13 -6.63
CA PRO A 251 26.10 -3.69 -6.87
C PRO A 251 25.19 -3.00 -5.86
N ALA A 252 25.54 -1.76 -5.48
CA ALA A 252 24.73 -0.98 -4.54
C ALA A 252 23.26 -1.02 -4.99
N PRO A 253 22.32 -1.42 -4.10
CA PRO A 253 20.94 -1.59 -4.51
C PRO A 253 20.41 -0.24 -4.99
N GLN A 254 20.19 -0.13 -6.30
CA GLN A 254 19.54 1.03 -6.92
C GLN A 254 18.03 0.89 -6.72
N TYR A 255 17.62 1.08 -5.48
CA TYR A 255 16.22 1.28 -5.15
C TYR A 255 15.90 2.76 -5.34
N GLU A 256 15.74 3.18 -6.59
CA GLU A 256 15.03 4.41 -6.92
C GLU A 256 13.53 4.15 -6.69
N TYR A 257 13.14 4.00 -5.42
CA TYR A 257 11.75 4.20 -5.07
C TYR A 257 11.53 5.70 -5.15
N GLU A 258 10.91 6.16 -6.24
CA GLU A 258 10.05 7.32 -6.13
C GLU A 258 8.99 6.93 -5.10
N LEU A 259 9.26 7.23 -3.83
CA LEU A 259 8.20 7.50 -2.88
C LEU A 259 7.53 8.76 -3.42
N VAL A 260 6.70 8.59 -4.44
CA VAL A 260 5.42 9.27 -4.44
C VAL A 260 4.77 8.72 -3.19
N ALA A 261 5.10 9.31 -2.04
CA ALA A 261 4.17 9.35 -0.94
C ALA A 261 2.94 9.94 -1.61
N PRO A 262 1.86 9.16 -1.85
CA PRO A 262 0.63 9.81 -2.20
C PRO A 262 0.42 10.88 -1.13
N ASP A 263 0.12 12.11 -1.53
CA ASP A 263 -0.47 13.12 -0.63
C ASP A 263 -1.89 12.64 -0.19
N VAL A 264 -2.09 11.35 0.12
CA VAL A 264 -2.70 11.09 1.41
C VAL A 264 -1.65 11.62 2.37
N MET A 265 -1.88 12.88 2.76
CA MET A 265 -1.86 13.20 4.16
C MET A 265 -2.10 11.87 4.89
N GLU A 266 -1.14 11.42 5.69
CA GLU A 266 -1.59 11.00 6.98
C GLU A 266 -2.37 12.23 7.49
N GLU A 267 -3.66 12.32 7.15
CA GLU A 267 -4.68 12.11 8.15
C GLU A 267 -4.18 10.87 8.93
N ALA A 268 -3.14 11.08 9.76
CA ALA A 268 -3.23 10.74 11.15
C ALA A 268 -4.61 11.25 11.45
N ASP A 269 -5.58 10.34 11.33
CA ASP A 269 -6.96 10.57 11.67
C ASP A 269 -6.81 11.41 12.89
N GLY A 270 -7.15 12.70 12.74
CA GLY A 270 -7.03 13.66 13.80
C GLY A 270 -8.09 13.21 14.75
N ALA A 271 -7.79 12.15 15.51
CA ALA A 271 -8.62 11.55 16.51
C ALA A 271 -9.00 12.78 17.30
N PRO A 272 -10.29 13.15 17.25
CA PRO A 272 -10.74 14.51 17.50
C PRO A 272 -10.02 14.96 18.74
N LEU A 273 -9.09 15.94 18.62
CA LEU A 273 -8.05 16.22 19.63
C LEU A 273 -8.70 15.96 20.98
N ARG A 274 -8.46 14.76 21.54
CA ARG A 274 -9.11 14.42 22.80
C ARG A 274 -8.50 15.47 23.71
N GLU A 275 -9.34 16.30 24.30
CA GLU A 275 -8.88 17.22 25.32
C GLU A 275 -8.24 16.33 26.37
N GLU A 276 -6.91 16.17 26.28
CA GLU A 276 -6.15 15.36 27.21
C GLU A 276 -6.46 15.94 28.58
N ASP A 277 -6.90 15.08 29.50
CA ASP A 277 -7.17 15.49 30.87
C ASP A 277 -5.93 16.20 31.41
N ALA A 278 -6.11 17.28 32.17
CA ALA A 278 -4.98 18.06 32.70
C ALA A 278 -3.95 17.18 33.44
N ALA A 279 -4.44 16.11 34.08
CA ALA A 279 -3.62 15.11 34.75
C ALA A 279 -2.65 14.36 33.82
N ASP A 280 -3.07 14.02 32.59
CA ASP A 280 -2.24 13.27 31.64
C ASP A 280 -1.12 14.15 31.07
N ARG A 281 -1.41 15.43 30.83
CA ARG A 281 -0.40 16.42 30.43
C ARG A 281 0.62 16.66 31.53
N ASP A 282 0.17 16.83 32.77
CA ASP A 282 1.05 17.01 33.91
C ASP A 282 1.92 15.77 34.16
N ALA A 283 1.35 14.56 34.05
CA ALA A 283 2.09 13.31 34.17
C ALA A 283 3.18 13.18 33.09
N ARG A 284 2.87 13.55 31.84
CA ARG A 284 3.85 13.55 30.74
C ARG A 284 4.99 14.55 30.98
N LEU A 285 4.67 15.76 31.43
CA LEU A 285 5.67 16.78 31.74
C LEU A 285 6.57 16.36 32.91
N LEU A 286 5.98 15.77 33.97
CA LEU A 286 6.73 15.24 35.10
C LEU A 286 7.66 14.10 34.70
N ALA A 287 7.20 13.18 33.85
CA ALA A 287 8.03 12.08 33.34
C ALA A 287 9.22 12.60 32.51
N GLU A 288 9.00 13.62 31.67
CA GLU A 288 10.07 14.23 30.89
C GLU A 288 11.08 14.96 31.79
N GLN A 289 10.62 15.68 32.81
CA GLN A 289 11.48 16.33 33.80
C GLN A 289 12.32 15.31 34.56
N ALA A 290 11.70 14.24 35.07
CA ALA A 290 12.41 13.17 35.78
C ALA A 290 13.48 12.50 34.90
N ALA A 291 13.17 12.23 33.63
CA ALA A 291 14.14 11.66 32.69
C ALA A 291 15.34 12.60 32.42
N ARG A 292 15.09 13.92 32.34
CA ARG A 292 16.16 14.93 32.22
C ARG A 292 17.03 14.96 33.47
N GLU A 293 16.42 14.96 34.66
CA GLU A 293 17.13 14.95 35.94
C GLU A 293 17.97 13.68 36.11
N GLU A 294 17.45 12.51 35.73
CA GLU A 294 18.20 11.26 35.75
C GLU A 294 19.39 11.30 34.77
N ALA A 295 19.18 11.83 33.57
CA ALA A 295 20.26 12.00 32.58
C ALA A 295 21.33 12.97 33.09
N GLU A 296 20.96 14.05 33.77
CA GLU A 296 21.90 14.95 34.43
C GLU A 296 22.62 14.28 35.60
N PHE A 297 21.90 13.55 36.45
CA PHE A 297 22.49 12.79 37.56
C PHE A 297 23.49 11.75 37.06
N ARG A 298 23.19 11.08 35.95
CA ARG A 298 24.11 10.13 35.31
C ARG A 298 25.38 10.79 34.78
N LYS A 299 25.29 12.05 34.33
CA LYS A 299 26.45 12.88 33.92
C LYS A 299 27.27 13.39 35.11
N ARG A 300 26.72 13.41 36.34
CA ARG A 300 27.47 13.81 37.54
C ARG A 300 28.58 12.81 37.87
N SER A 301 29.54 13.26 38.67
CA SER A 301 30.71 12.49 39.08
C SER A 301 30.32 11.21 39.83
N GLN A 302 31.19 10.19 39.78
CA GLN A 302 30.90 8.89 40.39
C GLN A 302 30.62 8.96 41.89
N ALA A 303 31.26 9.89 42.61
CA ALA A 303 31.05 10.10 44.04
C ALA A 303 29.62 10.54 44.36
N VAL A 304 29.04 11.43 43.53
CA VAL A 304 27.65 11.90 43.67
C VAL A 304 26.66 10.78 43.35
N ARG A 305 26.94 9.96 42.33
CA ARG A 305 26.05 8.85 41.95
C ARG A 305 26.00 7.71 42.97
N ARG A 306 27.01 7.62 43.84
CA ARG A 306 27.13 6.59 44.89
C ARG A 306 26.80 7.14 46.27
N ASP A 307 26.31 8.38 46.35
CA ASP A 307 26.00 9.09 47.60
C ASP A 307 27.13 9.02 48.64
N LEU A 308 28.39 9.14 48.20
CA LEU A 308 29.52 9.21 49.13
C LEU A 308 29.46 10.52 49.93
N PRO A 309 29.82 10.49 51.23
CA PRO A 309 29.84 11.69 52.06
C PRO A 309 30.79 12.73 51.47
N ARG A 310 30.33 13.98 51.39
CA ARG A 310 31.16 15.09 50.93
C ARG A 310 32.23 15.38 51.99
N PRO A 311 33.49 15.67 51.59
CA PRO A 311 34.49 16.10 52.56
C PRO A 311 34.01 17.38 53.24
N GLY A 312 34.17 17.44 54.56
CA GLY A 312 33.87 18.65 55.32
C GLY A 312 34.72 19.81 54.79
N VAL A 313 34.08 20.92 54.48
CA VAL A 313 34.79 22.17 54.17
C VAL A 313 35.25 22.73 55.51
N SER A 314 36.52 22.52 55.87
CA SER A 314 37.13 23.26 56.96
C SER A 314 37.23 24.72 56.52
N VAL A 315 36.39 25.58 57.12
CA VAL A 315 36.52 27.04 57.05
C VAL A 315 37.72 27.48 57.87
#